data_AF-A0A2X3D4V9-F1
#
_entry.id   AF-A0A2X3D4V9-F1
#
_cell.length_a   1.000
_cell.length_b   1.000
_cell.length_c   1.000
_cell.angle_alpha   90.00
_cell.angle_beta   90.00
_cell.angle_gamma   90.00
#
_symmetry.space_group_name_H-M   'P 1'
#
loop_
_entity.id
_entity.type
_entity.pdbx_description
1 polymer ?
#
loop_
_entity_poly.entity_id
_entity_poly.type
_entity_poly.pdbx_seq_one_letter_code
_entity_poly.pdbx_strand_id
1 'polypeptide(L)'
;MPVGAFGGRREVMDALAPTGPVYQAGTLSGNPIAMAAGFACLNEVAQPGVHETLTELTNQLAQGLLDAARDAGIPLVVNNVGGMFGIFFTDAETVTCYQDVVKCDVERFKRFFHLMLEEGVYLAPSAF
;
A
#
# COMPACT_ATOMS: atom_id res chain seq x y z
N MET A 1 2.62 -14.27 -6.48
CA MET A 1 2.89 -15.61 -5.88
C MET A 1 2.85 -15.47 -4.37
N PRO A 2 2.20 -16.39 -3.61
CA PRO A 2 2.15 -16.30 -2.15
C PRO A 2 3.52 -16.55 -1.54
N VAL A 3 4.02 -15.59 -0.77
CA VAL A 3 5.28 -15.70 -0.03
C VAL A 3 5.24 -14.71 1.13
N GLY A 4 5.85 -15.09 2.25
CA GLY A 4 6.14 -14.19 3.36
C GLY A 4 7.59 -14.39 3.78
N ALA A 5 8.21 -13.34 4.29
CA ALA A 5 9.56 -13.39 4.83
C ALA A 5 9.61 -12.59 6.13
N PHE A 6 10.44 -13.05 7.06
CA PHE A 6 10.80 -12.29 8.25
C PHE A 6 12.33 -12.35 8.40
N GLY A 7 12.89 -11.26 8.90
CA GLY A 7 14.32 -11.10 9.07
C GLY A 7 14.60 -9.99 10.07
N GLY A 8 15.86 -9.85 10.48
CA GLY A 8 16.24 -8.84 11.46
C GLY A 8 17.67 -9.02 11.92
N ARG A 9 17.94 -8.64 13.17
CA ARG A 9 19.26 -8.77 13.79
C ARG A 9 19.70 -10.23 13.81
N ARG A 10 20.98 -10.45 13.47
CA ARG A 10 21.57 -11.80 13.41
C ARG A 10 21.37 -12.58 14.71
N GLU A 11 21.63 -11.96 15.86
CA GLU A 11 21.47 -12.57 17.18
C GLU A 11 20.05 -13.10 17.46
N VAL A 12 19.02 -12.50 16.83
CA VAL A 12 17.63 -12.97 16.91
C VAL A 12 17.39 -14.10 15.91
N MET A 13 17.90 -13.97 14.68
CA MET A 13 17.72 -14.97 13.63
C MET A 13 18.49 -16.28 13.92
N ASP A 14 19.63 -16.22 14.62
CA ASP A 14 20.42 -17.38 15.02
C ASP A 14 19.68 -18.28 16.04
N ALA A 15 18.62 -17.76 16.68
CA ALA A 15 17.76 -18.55 17.55
C ALA A 15 16.85 -19.51 16.78
N LEU A 16 16.68 -19.34 15.46
CA LEU A 16 15.84 -20.19 14.62
C LEU A 16 16.51 -21.53 14.35
N ALA A 17 15.69 -22.59 14.32
CA ALA A 17 16.11 -23.90 13.85
C ALA A 17 16.57 -23.85 12.37
N PRO A 18 17.60 -24.64 11.98
CA PRO A 18 18.24 -25.69 12.77
C PRO A 18 19.36 -25.21 13.70
N THR A 19 19.78 -23.94 13.62
CA THR A 19 20.93 -23.41 14.37
C THR A 19 20.59 -23.19 15.84
N GLY A 20 19.39 -22.68 16.11
CA GLY A 20 18.87 -22.42 17.45
C GLY A 20 17.62 -23.24 17.77
N PRO A 21 17.06 -23.07 18.98
CA PRO A 21 15.99 -23.92 19.50
C PRO A 21 14.58 -23.53 19.02
N VAL A 22 14.41 -22.39 18.34
CA VAL A 22 13.09 -21.84 18.00
C VAL A 22 12.61 -22.38 16.65
N TYR A 23 11.45 -23.06 16.65
CA TYR A 23 10.85 -23.59 15.43
C TYR A 23 10.24 -22.47 14.55
N GLN A 24 10.50 -22.53 13.25
CA GLN A 24 9.87 -21.66 12.26
C GLN A 24 8.61 -22.30 11.69
N ALA A 25 7.47 -21.61 11.82
CA ALA A 25 6.25 -22.00 11.12
C ALA A 25 6.33 -21.63 9.63
N GLY A 26 5.97 -22.57 8.74
CA GLY A 26 5.92 -22.33 7.29
C GLY A 26 6.16 -23.59 6.47
N THR A 27 5.08 -24.27 6.09
CA THR A 27 5.14 -25.54 5.32
C THR A 27 5.59 -25.33 3.87
N LEU A 28 5.48 -24.11 3.33
CA LEU A 28 5.74 -23.76 1.92
C LEU A 28 7.07 -23.02 1.71
N SER A 29 8.07 -23.25 2.56
CA SER A 29 9.35 -22.54 2.50
C SER A 29 10.04 -22.70 1.14
N GLY A 30 10.25 -21.58 0.43
CA GLY A 30 11.15 -21.51 -0.72
C GLY A 30 10.65 -22.16 -2.02
N ASN A 31 9.34 -22.17 -2.30
CA ASN A 31 8.87 -22.75 -3.57
C ASN A 31 9.50 -22.03 -4.78
N PRO A 32 10.02 -22.77 -5.78
CA PRO A 32 10.89 -22.19 -6.82
C PRO A 32 10.18 -21.13 -7.68
N ILE A 33 8.86 -21.25 -7.85
CA ILE A 33 8.07 -20.28 -8.64
C ILE A 33 8.01 -18.93 -7.93
N ALA A 34 7.75 -18.88 -6.61
CA ALA A 34 7.76 -17.61 -5.90
C ALA A 34 9.17 -17.03 -5.76
N MET A 35 10.18 -17.88 -5.59
CA MET A 35 11.58 -17.44 -5.53
C MET A 35 12.04 -16.82 -6.85
N ALA A 36 11.75 -17.46 -7.99
CA ALA A 36 12.10 -16.93 -9.30
C ALA A 36 11.35 -15.61 -9.60
N ALA A 37 10.04 -15.57 -9.34
CA ALA A 37 9.24 -14.36 -9.55
C ALA A 37 9.67 -13.21 -8.62
N GLY A 38 9.94 -13.51 -7.35
CA GLY A 38 10.40 -12.54 -6.36
C GLY A 38 11.79 -11.99 -6.68
N PHE A 39 12.74 -12.85 -7.04
CA PHE A 39 14.08 -12.44 -7.45
C PHE A 39 14.05 -11.52 -8.68
N ALA A 40 13.31 -11.90 -9.73
CA ALA A 40 13.14 -11.06 -10.91
C ALA A 40 12.50 -9.70 -10.55
N CYS A 41 11.39 -9.71 -9.81
CA CYS A 41 10.71 -8.49 -9.37
C CYS A 41 11.63 -7.56 -8.57
N LEU A 42 12.35 -8.10 -7.58
CA LEU A 42 13.26 -7.32 -6.72
C LEU A 42 14.40 -6.69 -7.51
N ASN A 43 14.96 -7.38 -8.51
CA ASN A 43 16.00 -6.81 -9.36
C ASN A 43 15.50 -5.67 -10.24
N GLU A 44 14.27 -5.76 -10.75
CA GLU A 44 13.66 -4.70 -11.56
C GLU A 44 13.31 -3.48 -10.70
N VAL A 45 12.69 -3.67 -9.53
CA VAL A 45 12.33 -2.52 -8.66
C VAL A 45 13.55 -1.88 -7.99
N ALA A 46 14.67 -2.60 -7.89
CA ALA A 46 15.93 -2.06 -7.37
C ALA A 46 16.72 -1.24 -8.40
N GLN A 47 16.27 -1.15 -9.67
CA GLN A 47 16.92 -0.30 -10.64
C GLN A 47 16.87 1.17 -10.18
N PRO A 48 17.95 1.94 -10.38
CA PRO A 48 17.98 3.36 -10.00
C PRO A 48 16.84 4.14 -10.67
N GLY A 49 16.17 5.02 -9.92
CA GLY A 49 15.12 5.89 -10.45
C GLY A 49 13.71 5.31 -10.40
N VAL A 50 13.53 4.01 -10.13
CA VAL A 50 12.19 3.37 -10.12
C VAL A 50 11.32 3.94 -9.00
N HIS A 51 11.86 4.00 -7.77
CA HIS A 51 11.09 4.49 -6.63
C HIS A 51 10.86 6.01 -6.69
N GLU A 52 11.82 6.76 -7.23
CA GLU A 52 11.70 8.19 -7.49
C GLU A 52 10.56 8.46 -8.49
N THR A 53 10.57 7.77 -9.63
CA THR A 53 9.49 7.85 -10.64
C THR A 53 8.13 7.51 -10.03
N LEU A 54 8.06 6.44 -9.24
CA LEU A 54 6.82 6.01 -8.59
C LEU A 54 6.30 7.06 -7.60
N THR A 55 7.21 7.72 -6.87
CA THR A 55 6.88 8.81 -5.94
C THR A 55 6.34 10.02 -6.70
N GLU A 56 6.98 10.42 -7.80
CA GLU A 56 6.52 11.52 -8.65
C GLU A 56 5.12 11.28 -9.21
N LEU A 57 4.87 10.10 -9.77
CA LEU A 57 3.55 9.72 -10.30
C LEU A 57 2.48 9.71 -9.20
N THR A 58 2.81 9.19 -8.01
CA THR A 58 1.86 9.13 -6.89
C THR A 58 1.57 10.52 -6.34
N ASN A 59 2.56 11.42 -6.30
CA ASN A 59 2.36 12.83 -5.95
C ASN A 59 1.45 13.54 -6.96
N GLN A 60 1.66 13.33 -8.26
CA GLN A 60 0.80 13.89 -9.30
C GLN A 60 -0.64 13.40 -9.17
N LEU A 61 -0.84 12.10 -8.95
CA LEU A 61 -2.16 11.52 -8.71
C LEU A 61 -2.84 12.12 -7.46
N ALA A 62 -2.13 12.16 -6.33
CA ALA A 62 -2.66 12.68 -5.09
C ALA A 62 -3.07 14.15 -5.21
N GLN A 63 -2.22 14.97 -5.83
CA GLN A 63 -2.51 16.38 -6.09
C GLN A 63 -3.71 16.55 -7.03
N GLY A 64 -3.78 15.77 -8.11
CA GLY A 64 -4.90 15.81 -9.05
C GLY A 64 -6.24 15.45 -8.40
N LEU A 65 -6.25 14.45 -7.50
CA LEU A 65 -7.44 14.10 -6.71
C LEU A 65 -7.87 15.23 -5.77
N LEU A 66 -6.90 15.88 -5.09
CA LEU A 66 -7.18 17.01 -4.21
C LEU A 66 -7.74 18.21 -4.97
N ASP A 67 -7.17 18.54 -6.13
CA ASP A 67 -7.62 19.66 -6.95
C ASP A 67 -9.01 19.40 -7.53
N ALA A 68 -9.28 18.19 -8.04
CA ALA A 68 -10.61 17.81 -8.52
C ALA A 68 -11.67 17.85 -7.40
N ALA A 69 -11.32 17.41 -6.19
CA ALA A 69 -12.22 17.49 -5.04
C ALA A 69 -12.50 18.94 -4.64
N ARG A 70 -11.47 19.81 -4.65
CA ARG A 70 -11.61 21.24 -4.39
C ARG A 70 -12.55 21.90 -5.40
N ASP A 71 -12.37 21.64 -6.68
CA ASP A 71 -13.21 22.19 -7.76
C ASP A 71 -14.66 21.74 -7.65
N ALA A 72 -14.89 20.50 -7.18
CA ALA A 72 -16.22 19.95 -6.94
C ALA A 72 -16.84 20.35 -5.58
N GLY A 73 -16.10 21.08 -4.72
CA GLY A 73 -16.55 21.43 -3.37
C GLY A 73 -16.71 20.22 -2.45
N ILE A 74 -15.91 19.17 -2.64
CA ILE A 74 -15.94 17.91 -1.89
C ILE A 74 -14.77 17.90 -0.88
N PRO A 75 -15.06 17.83 0.43
CA PRO A 75 -14.05 17.66 1.46
C PRO A 75 -13.30 16.33 1.29
N LEU A 76 -11.98 16.42 1.10
CA LEU A 76 -11.11 15.28 0.84
C LEU A 76 -9.72 15.52 1.42
N VAL A 77 -9.20 14.51 2.11
CA VAL A 77 -7.79 14.37 2.46
C VAL A 77 -7.19 13.22 1.64
N VAL A 78 -6.00 13.44 1.10
CA VAL A 78 -5.22 12.40 0.43
C VAL A 78 -3.87 12.30 1.13
N ASN A 79 -3.55 11.12 1.65
CA ASN A 79 -2.22 10.82 2.18
C ASN A 79 -1.46 9.98 1.15
N ASN A 80 -0.17 10.24 0.97
CA ASN A 80 0.67 9.43 0.10
C ASN A 80 2.12 9.34 0.60
N VAL A 81 2.79 8.24 0.24
CA VAL A 81 4.21 8.00 0.51
C VAL A 81 4.76 6.98 -0.48
N GLY A 82 5.84 7.32 -1.18
CA GLY A 82 6.37 6.47 -2.24
C GLY A 82 5.30 6.14 -3.28
N GLY A 83 5.03 4.85 -3.49
CA GLY A 83 3.97 4.36 -4.38
C GLY A 83 2.61 4.10 -3.72
N MET A 84 2.43 4.47 -2.45
CA MET A 84 1.19 4.25 -1.71
C MET A 84 0.42 5.56 -1.59
N PHE A 85 -0.90 5.47 -1.69
CA PHE A 85 -1.81 6.59 -1.43
C PHE A 85 -3.11 6.09 -0.80
N GLY A 86 -3.81 6.98 -0.11
CA GLY A 86 -5.12 6.75 0.49
C GLY A 86 -6.01 7.97 0.36
N ILE A 87 -7.30 7.74 0.13
CA ILE A 87 -8.33 8.77 -0.13
C ILE A 87 -9.32 8.76 1.03
N PHE A 88 -9.48 9.89 1.70
CA PHE A 88 -10.32 10.02 2.88
C PHE A 88 -11.32 11.15 2.68
N PHE A 89 -12.60 10.81 2.52
CA PHE A 89 -13.68 11.79 2.47
C PHE A 89 -13.99 12.26 3.89
N THR A 90 -13.60 13.49 4.23
CA THR A 90 -13.72 14.05 5.58
C THR A 90 -13.61 15.56 5.55
N ASP A 91 -14.25 16.23 6.50
CA ASP A 91 -14.12 17.68 6.74
C ASP A 91 -12.87 18.03 7.57
N ALA A 92 -12.16 17.01 8.09
CA ALA A 92 -10.92 17.23 8.82
C ALA A 92 -9.81 17.73 7.89
N GLU A 93 -8.93 18.58 8.42
CA GLU A 93 -7.77 19.07 7.65
C GLU A 93 -6.71 17.98 7.39
N THR A 94 -6.60 16.99 8.28
CA THR A 94 -5.62 15.91 8.20
C THR A 94 -6.18 14.59 8.72
N VAL A 95 -5.58 13.47 8.30
CA VAL A 95 -5.84 12.11 8.79
C VAL A 95 -4.50 11.52 9.20
N THR A 96 -4.28 11.33 10.51
CA THR A 96 -2.96 10.94 11.03
C THR A 96 -3.00 9.73 11.96
N CYS A 97 -4.20 9.33 12.40
CA CYS A 97 -4.38 8.17 13.25
C CYS A 97 -5.59 7.32 12.81
N TYR A 98 -5.66 6.11 13.38
CA TYR A 98 -6.78 5.19 13.14
C TYR A 98 -8.14 5.83 13.44
N GLN A 99 -8.24 6.62 14.52
CA GLN A 99 -9.48 7.29 14.93
C GLN A 99 -9.95 8.32 13.90
N ASP A 100 -9.07 8.89 13.09
CA ASP A 100 -9.44 9.81 12.01
C ASP A 100 -10.04 9.03 10.84
N VAL A 101 -9.41 7.91 10.45
CA VAL A 101 -9.87 7.06 9.35
C VAL A 101 -11.29 6.55 9.59
N VAL A 102 -11.57 6.04 10.80
CA VAL A 102 -12.90 5.49 11.12
C VAL A 102 -14.01 6.55 11.19
N LYS A 103 -13.67 7.83 11.24
CA LYS A 103 -14.64 8.94 11.18
C LYS A 103 -14.91 9.42 9.76
N CYS A 104 -14.17 8.95 8.77
CA CYS A 104 -14.35 9.34 7.37
C CYS A 104 -15.68 8.83 6.81
N ASP A 105 -16.17 9.50 5.77
CA ASP A 105 -17.42 9.18 5.07
C ASP A 105 -17.23 7.93 4.18
N VAL A 106 -17.42 6.76 4.79
CA VAL A 106 -17.33 5.46 4.12
C VAL A 106 -18.39 5.28 3.03
N GLU A 107 -19.58 5.84 3.19
CA GLU A 107 -20.64 5.72 2.17
C GLU A 107 -20.32 6.53 0.92
N ARG A 108 -19.73 7.72 1.08
CA ARG A 108 -19.21 8.48 -0.05
C ARG A 108 -18.07 7.75 -0.75
N PHE A 109 -17.15 7.13 0.00
CA PHE A 109 -16.11 6.30 -0.61
C PHE A 109 -16.70 5.16 -1.44
N LYS A 110 -17.70 4.44 -0.91
CA LYS A 110 -18.37 3.35 -1.66
C LYS A 110 -18.99 3.85 -2.95
N ARG A 111 -19.66 5.00 -2.93
CA ARG A 111 -20.22 5.62 -4.14
C ARG A 111 -19.12 6.02 -5.12
N PHE A 112 -18.08 6.69 -4.63
CA PHE A 112 -16.92 7.08 -5.45
C PHE A 112 -16.26 5.88 -6.10
N PHE A 113 -16.03 4.78 -5.37
CA PHE A 113 -15.50 3.53 -5.90
C PHE A 113 -16.30 3.01 -7.10
N HIS A 114 -17.65 2.95 -7.01
CA HIS A 114 -18.48 2.47 -8.11
C HIS A 114 -18.48 3.43 -9.31
N LEU A 115 -18.47 4.75 -9.07
CA LEU A 115 -18.34 5.74 -10.15
C LEU A 115 -16.99 5.61 -10.87
N MET A 116 -15.90 5.37 -10.13
CA MET A 116 -14.58 5.12 -10.73
C MET A 116 -14.57 3.83 -11.54
N LEU A 117 -15.25 2.77 -11.07
CA LEU A 117 -15.40 1.53 -11.84
C LEU A 117 -16.17 1.73 -13.15
N GLU A 118 -17.23 2.55 -13.14
CA GLU A 118 -18.00 2.90 -14.34
C GLU A 118 -17.11 3.60 -15.39
N GLU A 119 -16.13 4.38 -14.94
CA GLU A 119 -15.11 5.04 -15.77
C GLU A 119 -13.87 4.15 -16.06
N GLY A 120 -13.91 2.86 -15.69
CA GLY A 120 -12.84 1.91 -15.96
C GLY A 120 -11.63 1.98 -15.03
N VAL A 121 -11.75 2.65 -13.88
CA VAL A 121 -10.70 2.77 -12.87
C VAL A 121 -10.99 1.86 -11.66
N TYR A 122 -10.15 0.84 -11.48
CA TYR A 122 -10.27 -0.12 -10.39
C TYR A 122 -9.46 0.28 -9.15
N LEU A 123 -10.13 0.90 -8.19
CA LEU A 123 -9.54 1.24 -6.87
C LEU A 123 -9.60 0.05 -5.90
N ALA A 124 -8.99 0.18 -4.73
CA ALA A 124 -9.20 -0.78 -3.64
C ALA A 124 -10.69 -0.80 -3.23
N PRO A 125 -11.34 -1.99 -3.16
CA PRO A 125 -12.76 -2.11 -2.83
C PRO A 125 -13.03 -1.99 -1.31
N SER A 126 -12.33 -1.07 -0.65
CA SER A 126 -12.36 -0.83 0.79
C SER A 126 -11.94 0.61 1.07
N ALA A 127 -12.63 1.25 2.02
CA ALA A 127 -12.23 2.57 2.54
C ALA A 127 -11.09 2.49 3.58
N PHE A 128 -10.58 1.28 3.84
CA PHE A 128 -9.54 0.94 4.82
C PHE A 128 -8.41 0.18 4.14
#